data_AF-A0A1Q3CPE3-F1
#
_entry.id   AF-A0A1Q3CPE3-F1
#
_cell.length_a   1.000
_cell.length_b   1.000
_cell.length_c   1.000
_cell.angle_alpha   90.00
_cell.angle_beta   90.00
_cell.angle_gamma   90.00
#
_symmetry.space_group_name_H-M   'P 1'
#
loop_
_entity.id
_entity.type
_entity.pdbx_description
1 polymer ?
#
loop_
_entity_poly.entity_id
_entity_poly.type
_entity_poly.pdbx_seq_one_letter_code
_entity_poly.pdbx_strand_id
1 'polypeptide(L)' 'SGDQDLAIPYVGTQAWIKSLNLTIDSDWAPWFVDGQVAGLASIYLTIITDYDGGGHTAPEYKPKECFAMLERWLAYYAL' A
#
# COMPACT_ATOMS: atom_id res chain seq x y z
N SER A 1 0.83 3.60 -2.61
CA SER A 1 0.59 4.39 -3.83
C SER A 1 -0.85 4.19 -4.26
N GLY A 2 -1.50 5.19 -4.85
CA GLY A 2 -2.71 4.91 -5.64
C GLY A 2 -2.32 4.23 -6.95
N ASP A 3 -3.02 3.18 -7.36
CA ASP A 3 -2.71 2.43 -8.57
C ASP A 3 -3.16 3.13 -9.87
N GLN A 4 -4.08 4.10 -9.77
CA GLN A 4 -4.59 4.92 -10.88
C GLN A 4 -3.94 6.31 -10.93
N ASP A 5 -2.95 6.59 -10.09
CA ASP A 5 -2.16 7.81 -10.19
C ASP A 5 -1.24 7.78 -11.43
N LEU A 6 -1.43 8.75 -12.33
CA LEU A 6 -0.57 8.93 -13.50
C LEU A 6 0.54 9.97 -13.28
N ALA A 7 0.43 10.81 -12.25
CA ALA A 7 1.45 11.81 -11.93
C ALA A 7 2.66 11.16 -11.24
N ILE A 8 2.40 10.26 -10.28
CA ILE A 8 3.41 9.40 -9.65
C ILE A 8 2.91 7.94 -9.66
N PRO A 9 3.11 7.22 -10.78
CA PRO A 9 2.63 5.86 -10.91
C PRO A 9 3.25 4.91 -9.88
N TYR A 10 2.45 3.97 -9.37
CA TYR A 10 2.89 3.01 -8.35
C TYR A 10 4.12 2.19 -8.78
N VAL A 11 4.27 1.91 -10.08
CA VAL A 11 5.44 1.21 -10.65
C VAL A 11 6.76 1.94 -10.36
N GLY A 12 6.75 3.28 -10.33
CA GLY A 12 7.93 4.09 -9.98
C GLY A 12 8.30 3.91 -8.51
N THR A 13 7.31 3.93 -7.62
CA THR A 13 7.46 3.64 -6.19
C THR A 13 8.01 2.24 -5.96
N GLN A 14 7.48 1.23 -6.65
CA GLN A 14 7.97 -0.15 -6.56
C GLN A 14 9.42 -0.28 -7.03
N ALA A 15 9.80 0.36 -8.14
CA ALA A 15 11.17 0.35 -8.64
C ALA A 15 12.15 1.03 -7.66
N TRP A 16 11.75 2.18 -7.11
CA TRP A 16 12.55 2.89 -6.12
C TRP A 16 12.79 2.04 -4.86
N ILE A 17 11.76 1.40 -4.33
CA ILE A 17 11.89 0.55 -3.14
C ILE A 17 12.77 -0.66 -3.42
N LYS A 18 12.61 -1.32 -4.57
CA LYS A 18 13.48 -2.44 -4.98
C LYS A 18 14.95 -2.02 -5.04
N SER A 19 15.25 -0.76 -5.38
CA SER A 19 16.63 -0.23 -5.40
C SER A 19 17.26 -0.08 -4.01
N LEU A 20 16.47 -0.05 -2.94
CA LEU A 20 16.96 0.03 -1.56
C LEU A 20 17.54 -1.31 -1.07
N ASN A 21 17.32 -2.41 -1.80
CA ASN A 21 17.84 -3.74 -1.49
C ASN A 21 17.56 -4.19 -0.04
N LEU A 22 16.34 -3.94 0.44
CA LEU A 22 15.88 -4.32 1.77
C LEU A 22 15.56 -5.82 1.83
N THR A 23 15.70 -6.42 3.01
CA THR A 23 15.22 -7.78 3.27
C THR A 23 13.69 -7.81 3.18
N ILE A 24 13.17 -8.74 2.39
CA ILE A 24 11.74 -8.99 2.24
C ILE A 24 11.33 -9.97 3.34
N ASP A 25 10.38 -9.57 4.17
CA ASP A 25 9.81 -10.42 5.24
C ASP A 25 8.58 -11.18 4.73
N SER A 26 7.72 -10.49 3.95
CA SER A 26 6.66 -11.13 3.16
C SER A 26 6.56 -10.53 1.76
N ASP A 27 6.42 -11.40 0.77
CA ASP A 27 6.14 -11.01 -0.60
C ASP A 27 4.70 -10.51 -0.76
N TRP A 28 4.36 -9.96 -1.93
CA TRP A 28 3.07 -9.33 -2.23
C TRP A 28 1.87 -10.22 -1.89
N ALA A 29 1.01 -9.73 -0.99
CA ALA A 29 -0.23 -10.34 -0.60
C ALA A 29 -1.39 -9.33 -0.65
N PRO A 30 -2.60 -9.76 -1.04
CA PRO A 30 -3.78 -8.90 -0.91
C PRO A 30 -4.11 -8.69 0.56
N TRP A 31 -4.46 -7.46 0.90
CA TRP A 31 -4.99 -7.11 2.22
C TRP A 31 -6.43 -6.64 2.12
N PHE A 32 -7.17 -6.82 3.21
CA PHE A 32 -8.62 -6.71 3.20
C PHE A 32 -9.14 -5.70 4.20
N VAL A 33 -10.18 -4.99 3.78
CA VAL A 33 -11.04 -4.16 4.63
C VAL A 33 -12.47 -4.61 4.37
N ASP A 34 -13.17 -5.03 5.43
CA ASP A 34 -14.55 -5.53 5.37
C ASP A 34 -14.79 -6.63 4.31
N GLY A 35 -13.81 -7.52 4.15
CA GLY A 35 -13.89 -8.65 3.21
C GLY A 35 -13.71 -8.27 1.74
N GLN A 36 -13.40 -7.01 1.42
CA GLN A 36 -13.01 -6.57 0.08
C GLN A 36 -11.50 -6.34 0.02
N VAL A 37 -10.90 -6.56 -1.15
CA VAL A 37 -9.49 -6.26 -1.39
C VAL A 37 -9.33 -4.74 -1.35
N ALA A 38 -8.55 -4.27 -0.38
CA ALA A 38 -8.24 -2.85 -0.24
C ALA A 38 -6.96 -2.48 -1.01
N GLY A 39 -6.11 -3.47 -1.27
CA GLY A 39 -4.90 -3.30 -2.03
C GLY A 39 -3.97 -4.51 -1.96
N LEU A 40 -2.79 -4.35 -2.53
CA LEU A 40 -1.67 -5.27 -2.38
C LEU A 40 -0.67 -4.69 -1.40
N ALA A 41 -0.09 -5.54 -0.54
CA ALA A 41 0.94 -5.15 0.39
C ALA A 41 2.13 -6.11 0.35
N SER A 42 3.33 -5.56 0.51
CA SER A 42 4.54 -6.31 0.83
C SER A 42 5.11 -5.80 2.15
N ILE A 43 5.61 -6.73 2.96
CA ILE A 43 6.23 -6.43 4.23
C ILE A 43 7.74 -6.42 4.02
N TYR A 44 8.32 -5.22 4.03
CA TYR A 44 9.74 -5.00 4.28
C TYR A 44 9.90 -4.60 5.76
N LEU A 45 11.04 -4.01 6.13
CA LEU A 45 11.15 -3.18 7.36
C LEU A 45 10.06 -2.09 7.45
N THR A 46 9.39 -1.76 6.33
CA THR A 46 8.25 -0.85 6.20
C THR A 46 7.15 -1.53 5.37
N ILE A 47 5.89 -1.25 5.71
CA ILE A 47 4.72 -1.71 4.95
C ILE A 47 4.53 -0.85 3.70
N ILE A 48 4.41 -1.47 2.54
CA ILE A 48 4.10 -0.79 1.27
C ILE A 48 2.73 -1.25 0.82
N THR A 49 1.86 -0.31 0.45
CA THR A 49 0.53 -0.59 -0.07
C THR A 49 0.34 0.02 -1.43
N ASP A 50 -0.31 -0.71 -2.33
CA ASP A 50 -0.93 -0.15 -3.52
C ASP A 50 -2.45 -0.29 -3.36
N TYR A 51 -3.16 0.85 -3.41
CA TYR A 51 -4.62 0.90 -3.27
C TYR A 51 -5.28 0.63 -4.61
N ASP A 52 -6.18 -0.36 -4.66
CA ASP A 52 -7.00 -0.62 -5.83
C ASP A 52 -8.02 0.52 -6.02
N GLY A 53 -7.96 1.23 -7.15
CA GLY A 53 -8.81 2.37 -7.47
C GLY A 53 -8.44 3.68 -6.78
N GLY A 54 -7.19 3.84 -6.33
CA GLY A 54 -6.69 5.06 -5.70
C GLY A 54 -5.97 6.00 -6.67
N GLY A 55 -6.21 7.30 -6.59
CA GLY A 55 -5.45 8.33 -7.32
C GLY A 55 -4.24 8.88 -6.54
N HIS A 56 -3.70 10.03 -6.97
CA HIS A 56 -2.58 10.71 -6.31
C HIS A 56 -2.87 11.00 -4.83
N THR A 57 -4.07 11.52 -4.56
CA THR A 57 -4.59 11.72 -3.21
C THR A 57 -5.43 10.52 -2.80
N ALA A 58 -4.81 9.36 -2.56
CA ALA A 58 -5.54 8.12 -2.23
C ALA A 58 -6.65 8.26 -1.16
N PRO A 59 -6.49 9.05 -0.07
CA PRO A 59 -7.56 9.25 0.91
C PRO A 59 -8.81 9.95 0.39
N GLU A 60 -8.73 10.69 -0.73
CA GLU A 60 -9.88 11.32 -1.38
C GLU A 60 -10.80 10.27 -2.03
N TYR A 61 -10.21 9.22 -2.60
CA TYR A 61 -10.91 8.18 -3.35
C TYR A 61 -11.23 6.93 -2.50
N LYS A 62 -10.35 6.62 -1.53
CA LYS A 62 -10.39 5.42 -0.68
C LYS A 62 -10.21 5.78 0.80
N PRO A 63 -11.05 6.67 1.37
CA PRO A 63 -10.86 7.20 2.72
C PRO A 63 -10.87 6.12 3.80
N LYS A 64 -11.70 5.09 3.64
CA LYS A 64 -11.87 4.00 4.60
C LYS A 64 -10.64 3.09 4.64
N GLU A 65 -10.16 2.68 3.47
CA GLU A 65 -8.97 1.86 3.32
C GLU A 65 -7.72 2.63 3.77
N CYS A 66 -7.65 3.93 3.46
CA CYS A 66 -6.58 4.81 3.93
C CYS A 66 -6.55 4.93 5.46
N PHE A 67 -7.72 5.10 6.08
CA PHE A 67 -7.82 5.15 7.53
C PHE A 67 -7.45 3.83 8.20
N ALA A 68 -7.95 2.70 7.69
CA ALA A 68 -7.63 1.37 8.20
C ALA A 68 -6.12 1.06 8.09
N MET A 69 -5.47 1.46 7.00
CA MET A 69 -4.01 1.35 6.87
C MET A 69 -3.29 2.18 7.93
N LEU A 70 -3.70 3.44 8.14
CA LEU A 70 -3.09 4.32 9.12
C LEU A 70 -3.21 3.75 10.54
N GLU A 71 -4.38 3.25 10.92
CA GLU A 71 -4.59 2.62 12.23
C GLU A 71 -3.66 1.41 12.42
N ARG A 72 -3.57 0.53 11.42
CA ARG A 72 -2.70 -0.66 11.50
C ARG A 72 -1.22 -0.28 11.55
N TRP A 73 -0.81 0.72 10.77
CA TRP A 73 0.56 1.22 10.78
C TRP A 73 0.95 1.79 12.15
N LEU A 74 0.09 2.61 12.76
CA LEU A 74 0.33 3.16 14.11
C LEU A 74 0.31 2.08 15.20
N ALA A 75 -0.43 1.00 15.00
CA ALA A 75 -0.49 -0.13 15.92
C ALA A 75 0.64 -1.16 15.73
N TYR A 76 1.55 -0.96 14.77
CA TYR A 76 2.55 -1.96 14.33
C TYR A 76 1.90 -3.30 13.95
N TYR A 77 0.72 -3.24 13.34
CA TYR A 77 -0.05 -4.39 12.89
C TYR A 77 0.10 -4.56 11.37
N ALA A 78 0.22 -5.81 10.91
CA ALA A 78 0.34 -6.13 9.49
C ALA A 78 -0.96 -5.84 8.72
N LEU A 79 -0.86 -5.65 7.40
CA LEU A 79 -2.00 -5.41 6.54
C LEU A 79 -2.63 -6.70 6.03
#